data_AF-A0A7V9F7R7-F1
#
_entry.id   AF-A0A7V9F7R7-F1
#
_cell.length_a   1.000
_cell.length_b   1.000
_cell.length_c   1.000
_cell.angle_alpha   90.00
_cell.angle_beta   90.00
_cell.angle_gamma   90.00
#
_symmetry.space_group_name_H-M   'P 1'
#
loop_
_entity.id
_entity.type
_entity.pdbx_description
1 polymer ?
#
loop_
_entity_poly.entity_id
_entity_poly.type
_entity_poly.pdbx_seq_one_letter_code
_entity_poly.pdbx_strand_id
1 'polypeptide(L)'
;MDNRGAPPPGDPRGPAGSPTARQRWAALAGQQQAVIALSTVAIILMVIILIVLLRPGGDDGQVAGIDATPTPSPTFQVTDGPTPTPEPEPADTPVPEPTQTPPPAPTAIPEPTATLEPEPTATLEPTATLEPTPEPTETPEPEPSATPEPEPTATPEPEPITGEMRVDDRENDVFTPDGQQPPAPIPLADLRAVELEIDDDDLQVRFFAGDDIPENLDAGVIVTWTLVIWIEDQEIYRISATLEGNQTTLGVLDVETGEELAFPADPDVDDEELEIELPLNLLERLVGPFAWAAMSMIETADGQIFGDNVPDAGDTFTETPEPSQGVVFPE
;
A
#
# COMPACT_ATOMS: atom_id res chain seq x y z
N MET A 1 64.36 -52.60 1.99
CA MET A 1 64.00 -51.29 2.57
C MET A 1 63.45 -50.45 1.43
N ASP A 2 62.19 -50.06 1.48
CA ASP A 2 61.72 -48.84 0.83
C ASP A 2 60.43 -48.40 1.52
N ASN A 3 60.61 -47.34 2.31
CA ASN A 3 59.63 -46.75 3.21
C ASN A 3 58.93 -45.62 2.43
N ARG A 4 57.76 -45.89 1.86
CA ARG A 4 56.89 -44.84 1.32
C ARG A 4 55.90 -44.43 2.40
N GLY A 5 56.23 -43.35 3.09
CA GLY A 5 55.41 -42.75 4.13
C GLY A 5 54.04 -42.33 3.60
N ALA A 6 53.02 -42.55 4.43
CA ALA A 6 51.67 -42.03 4.20
C ALA A 6 51.67 -40.49 4.20
N PRO A 7 50.85 -39.83 3.37
CA PRO A 7 50.70 -38.39 3.42
C PRO A 7 50.09 -37.94 4.76
N PRO A 8 50.47 -36.76 5.29
CA PRO A 8 49.92 -36.26 6.54
C PRO A 8 48.43 -35.94 6.42
N PRO A 9 47.66 -36.04 7.52
CA PRO A 9 46.25 -35.65 7.53
C PRO A 9 46.12 -34.17 7.20
N GLY A 10 45.29 -33.85 6.21
CA GLY A 10 44.99 -32.48 5.82
C GLY A 10 44.41 -31.69 6.99
N ASP A 11 44.90 -30.46 7.15
CA ASP A 11 44.38 -29.48 8.10
C ASP A 11 42.89 -29.21 7.79
N PRO A 12 41.94 -29.46 8.71
CA PRO A 12 40.52 -29.23 8.48
C PRO A 12 40.13 -27.75 8.46
N ARG A 13 41.09 -26.82 8.61
CA ARG A 13 40.84 -25.38 8.58
C ARG A 13 41.33 -24.77 7.27
N GLY A 14 40.57 -25.00 6.21
CA GLY A 14 40.62 -24.12 5.04
C GLY A 14 40.29 -22.68 5.46
N PRO A 15 40.78 -21.66 4.74
CA PRO A 15 40.49 -20.26 5.04
C PRO A 15 38.98 -20.06 5.04
N ALA A 16 38.43 -19.50 6.13
CA ALA A 16 37.03 -19.11 6.20
C ALA A 16 36.76 -18.17 5.02
N GLY A 17 36.05 -18.70 4.02
CA GLY A 17 35.67 -17.93 2.84
C GLY A 17 34.93 -16.69 3.27
N SER A 18 35.26 -15.55 2.67
CA SER A 18 34.45 -14.35 2.77
C SER A 18 33.00 -14.73 2.48
N PRO A 19 32.01 -14.27 3.28
CA PRO A 19 30.62 -14.65 3.07
C PRO A 19 30.23 -14.32 1.63
N THR A 20 29.69 -15.32 0.94
CA THR A 20 29.24 -15.16 -0.45
C THR A 20 28.19 -14.06 -0.52
N ALA A 21 28.07 -13.38 -1.66
CA ALA A 21 27.11 -12.29 -1.84
C ALA A 21 25.71 -12.69 -1.35
N ARG A 22 25.23 -13.90 -1.66
CA ARG A 22 23.94 -14.44 -1.19
C ARG A 22 23.77 -14.47 0.33
N GLN A 23 24.84 -14.78 1.08
CA GLN A 23 24.80 -14.77 2.54
C GLN A 23 24.85 -13.36 3.13
N ARG A 24 25.40 -12.38 2.39
CA ARG A 24 25.35 -10.97 2.76
C ARG A 24 23.96 -10.37 2.48
N TRP A 25 23.30 -10.79 1.42
CA TRP A 25 21.93 -10.38 1.05
C TRP A 25 20.87 -10.91 2.03
N ALA A 26 20.97 -12.16 2.48
CA ALA A 26 20.04 -12.72 3.48
C ALA A 26 20.09 -11.99 4.84
N ALA A 27 21.25 -11.44 5.21
CA ALA A 27 21.39 -10.67 6.45
C ALA A 27 20.85 -9.22 6.33
N LEU A 28 20.90 -8.63 5.13
CA LEU A 28 20.34 -7.30 4.83
C LEU A 28 18.80 -7.35 4.68
N ALA A 29 18.25 -8.40 4.07
CA ALA A 29 16.80 -8.60 3.96
C ALA A 29 16.13 -8.73 5.34
N GLY A 30 16.74 -9.48 6.26
CA GLY A 30 16.23 -9.58 7.64
C GLY A 30 16.33 -8.26 8.43
N GLN A 31 17.31 -7.40 8.12
CA GLN A 31 17.46 -6.10 8.77
C GLN A 31 16.43 -5.08 8.26
N GLN A 32 16.08 -5.11 6.96
CA GLN A 32 15.03 -4.24 6.42
C GLN A 32 13.62 -4.68 6.81
N GLN A 33 13.32 -5.99 6.84
CA GLN A 33 12.03 -6.48 7.34
C GLN A 33 11.82 -6.16 8.83
N ALA A 34 12.87 -6.18 9.64
CA ALA A 34 12.78 -5.78 11.05
C ALA A 34 12.48 -4.28 11.22
N VAL A 35 13.05 -3.42 10.37
CA VAL A 35 12.82 -1.96 10.41
C VAL A 35 11.41 -1.60 9.94
N ILE A 36 10.93 -2.24 8.87
CA ILE A 36 9.54 -2.08 8.38
C ILE A 36 8.56 -2.53 9.47
N ALA A 37 8.73 -3.74 10.02
CA ALA A 37 7.87 -4.27 11.08
C ALA A 37 7.80 -3.36 12.32
N LEU A 38 8.94 -2.83 12.78
CA LEU A 38 9.01 -1.88 13.90
C LEU A 38 8.30 -0.55 13.59
N SER A 39 8.33 -0.11 12.33
CA SER A 39 7.69 1.13 11.89
C SER A 39 6.17 0.98 11.80
N THR A 40 5.66 -0.12 11.24
CA THR A 40 4.22 -0.45 11.27
C THR A 40 3.68 -0.54 12.69
N VAL A 41 4.39 -1.21 13.61
CA VAL A 41 3.96 -1.29 15.02
C VAL A 41 3.95 0.09 15.69
N ALA A 42 4.92 0.95 15.40
CA ALA A 42 4.97 2.31 15.93
C ALA A 42 3.81 3.18 15.41
N ILE A 43 3.46 3.05 14.13
CA ILE A 43 2.33 3.76 13.50
C ILE A 43 1.00 3.28 14.11
N ILE A 44 0.80 1.96 14.24
CA ILE A 44 -0.41 1.39 14.86
C ILE A 44 -0.55 1.88 16.32
N LEU A 45 0.54 1.89 17.09
CA LEU A 45 0.52 2.41 18.46
C LEU A 45 0.20 3.90 18.51
N MET A 46 0.72 4.70 17.58
CA MET A 46 0.42 6.13 17.50
C MET A 46 -1.05 6.39 17.18
N VAL A 47 -1.64 5.62 16.26
CA VAL A 47 -3.07 5.70 15.90
C VAL A 47 -3.96 5.29 17.08
N ILE A 48 -3.61 4.21 17.80
CA ILE A 48 -4.33 3.79 19.01
C ILE A 48 -4.26 4.89 20.09
N ILE A 49 -3.09 5.49 20.30
CA ILE A 49 -2.92 6.60 21.25
C ILE A 49 -3.78 7.80 20.83
N LEU A 50 -3.81 8.13 19.54
CA LEU A 50 -4.63 9.22 19.01
C LEU A 50 -6.13 8.96 19.22
N ILE A 51 -6.61 7.73 18.99
CA ILE A 51 -7.99 7.32 19.23
C ILE A 51 -8.34 7.38 20.73
N VAL A 52 -7.43 7.01 21.62
CA VAL A 52 -7.63 7.10 23.07
C VAL A 52 -7.68 8.55 23.56
N LEU A 53 -6.86 9.43 22.97
CA LEU A 53 -6.82 10.86 23.32
C LEU A 53 -7.99 11.66 22.73
N LEU A 54 -8.60 11.19 21.65
CA LEU A 54 -9.76 11.80 20.99
C LEU A 54 -11.12 11.36 21.57
N ARG A 55 -11.16 10.55 22.63
CA ARG A 55 -12.44 10.20 23.28
C ARG A 55 -13.08 11.44 23.94
N PRO A 56 -14.32 11.80 23.60
CA PRO A 56 -15.08 12.79 24.34
C PRO A 56 -15.34 12.28 25.76
N GLY A 57 -14.96 13.07 26.77
CA GLY A 57 -15.27 12.76 28.17
C GLY A 57 -16.78 12.72 28.38
N GLY A 58 -17.29 11.53 28.67
CA GLY A 58 -18.69 11.28 29.01
C GLY A 58 -18.80 10.51 30.32
N ASP A 59 -18.81 11.26 31.41
CA ASP A 59 -19.34 10.83 32.71
C ASP A 59 -20.88 10.65 32.59
N ASP A 60 -21.40 9.55 33.14
CA ASP A 60 -22.42 9.57 34.21
C ASP A 60 -23.31 8.30 34.24
N GLY A 61 -23.09 7.51 35.29
CA GLY A 61 -24.15 7.12 36.22
C GLY A 61 -25.24 6.16 35.76
N GLN A 62 -25.10 4.88 36.14
CA GLN A 62 -26.27 4.03 36.36
C GLN A 62 -26.20 3.33 37.72
N VAL A 63 -27.03 3.83 38.64
CA VAL A 63 -27.30 3.26 39.96
C VAL A 63 -28.22 2.05 39.82
N ALA A 64 -27.75 0.89 40.28
CA ALA A 64 -28.55 -0.31 40.46
C ALA A 64 -29.40 -0.21 41.74
N GLY A 65 -30.70 -0.45 41.63
CA GLY A 65 -31.65 -0.47 42.76
C GLY A 65 -32.90 -1.28 42.41
N ILE A 66 -32.86 -2.55 42.79
CA ILE A 66 -33.92 -3.56 42.74
C ILE A 66 -35.21 -3.13 43.46
N ASP A 67 -36.38 -3.40 42.89
CA ASP A 67 -37.48 -4.03 43.63
C ASP A 67 -38.49 -4.70 42.68
N ALA A 68 -39.03 -5.83 43.10
CA ALA A 68 -39.89 -6.72 42.33
C ALA A 68 -41.39 -6.55 42.70
N THR A 69 -42.22 -7.41 42.09
CA THR A 69 -43.62 -7.80 42.44
C THR A 69 -44.78 -7.14 41.65
N PRO A 70 -45.95 -7.82 41.51
CA PRO A 70 -46.30 -8.55 40.30
C PRO A 70 -47.54 -8.00 39.55
N THR A 71 -47.69 -8.47 38.31
CA THR A 71 -48.77 -8.24 37.34
C THR A 71 -50.19 -8.48 37.89
N PRO A 72 -51.13 -7.54 37.65
CA PRO A 72 -52.55 -7.87 37.49
C PRO A 72 -53.00 -7.86 36.01
N SER A 73 -53.87 -8.81 35.70
CA SER A 73 -54.51 -9.12 34.42
C SER A 73 -55.29 -7.95 33.79
N PRO A 74 -55.26 -7.73 32.46
CA PRO A 74 -56.03 -6.66 31.84
C PRO A 74 -57.53 -7.01 31.78
N THR A 75 -58.37 -6.10 32.27
CA THR A 75 -59.81 -6.11 32.07
C THR A 75 -60.13 -5.00 31.06
N PHE A 76 -60.71 -5.34 29.91
CA PHE A 76 -61.14 -4.37 28.92
C PHE A 76 -62.35 -3.58 29.44
N GLN A 77 -62.16 -2.27 29.66
CA GLN A 77 -63.26 -1.31 29.79
C GLN A 77 -63.23 -0.40 28.56
N VAL A 78 -64.37 -0.35 27.85
CA VAL A 78 -64.62 0.61 26.77
C VAL A 78 -64.95 1.93 27.45
N THR A 79 -64.03 2.89 27.37
CA THR A 79 -64.22 4.25 27.87
C THR A 79 -64.36 5.17 26.67
N ASP A 80 -65.45 5.94 26.62
CA ASP A 80 -65.72 6.95 25.61
C ASP A 80 -64.53 7.93 25.49
N GLY A 81 -63.94 8.01 24.30
CA GLY A 81 -62.75 8.82 24.03
C GLY A 81 -63.03 10.32 24.14
N PRO A 82 -62.09 11.13 24.66
CA PRO A 82 -62.22 12.58 24.67
C PRO A 82 -62.12 13.14 23.25
N THR A 83 -63.00 14.10 22.95
CA THR A 83 -62.98 14.96 21.77
C THR A 83 -61.57 15.55 21.53
N PRO A 84 -61.02 15.53 20.30
CA PRO A 84 -59.72 16.12 20.03
C PRO A 84 -59.78 17.65 20.18
N THR A 85 -58.91 18.19 21.02
CA THR A 85 -58.60 19.62 21.13
C THR A 85 -57.75 20.01 19.92
N PRO A 86 -58.05 21.12 19.22
CA PRO A 86 -57.22 21.56 18.09
C PRO A 86 -55.82 21.94 18.56
N GLU A 87 -54.82 21.38 17.88
CA GLU A 87 -53.39 21.66 18.05
C GLU A 87 -53.08 23.07 17.49
N PRO A 88 -52.32 23.92 18.20
CA PRO A 88 -51.99 25.26 17.71
C PRO A 88 -51.02 25.19 16.52
N GLU A 89 -51.29 25.96 15.47
CA GLU A 89 -50.36 26.18 14.36
C GLU A 89 -49.03 26.76 14.85
N PRO A 90 -47.87 26.26 14.37
CA PRO A 90 -46.57 26.82 14.72
C PRO A 90 -46.43 28.24 14.15
N ALA A 91 -46.04 29.18 15.00
CA ALA A 91 -45.70 30.53 14.59
C ALA A 91 -44.33 30.56 13.92
N ASP A 92 -44.27 31.09 12.70
CA ASP A 92 -43.02 31.30 11.95
C ASP A 92 -42.03 32.12 12.78
N THR A 93 -40.93 31.48 13.17
CA THR A 93 -39.81 32.14 13.84
C THR A 93 -38.82 32.56 12.77
N PRO A 94 -38.42 33.84 12.66
CA PRO A 94 -37.51 34.28 11.61
C PRO A 94 -36.13 33.64 11.78
N VAL A 95 -35.65 32.98 10.74
CA VAL A 95 -34.29 32.44 10.65
C VAL A 95 -33.31 33.63 10.57
N PRO A 96 -32.32 33.74 11.47
CA PRO A 96 -31.32 34.80 11.39
C PRO A 96 -30.43 34.60 10.15
N GLU A 97 -30.20 35.68 9.39
CA GLU A 97 -29.25 35.68 8.28
C GLU A 97 -27.81 35.45 8.77
N PRO A 98 -26.99 34.63 8.07
CA PRO A 98 -25.61 34.39 8.44
C PRO A 98 -24.80 35.67 8.32
N THR A 99 -24.18 36.07 9.43
CA THR A 99 -23.28 37.23 9.45
C THR A 99 -21.93 36.80 8.89
N GLN A 100 -21.55 37.34 7.73
CA GLN A 100 -20.27 37.02 7.10
C GLN A 100 -19.12 37.54 7.97
N THR A 101 -18.36 36.61 8.56
CA THR A 101 -17.12 36.93 9.26
C THR A 101 -16.01 37.06 8.23
N PRO A 102 -15.29 38.19 8.17
CA PRO A 102 -14.22 38.38 7.20
C PRO A 102 -13.09 37.35 7.45
N PRO A 103 -12.46 36.84 6.38
CA PRO A 103 -11.35 35.90 6.51
C PRO A 103 -10.18 36.54 7.27
N PRO A 104 -9.46 35.76 8.08
CA PRO A 104 -8.28 36.26 8.80
C PRO A 104 -7.22 36.77 7.81
N ALA A 105 -6.62 37.91 8.14
CA ALA A 105 -5.53 38.47 7.35
C ALA A 105 -4.30 37.54 7.39
N PRO A 106 -3.58 37.38 6.27
CA PRO A 106 -2.38 36.55 6.22
C PRO A 106 -1.33 37.09 7.20
N THR A 107 -0.86 36.22 8.09
CA THR A 107 0.21 36.54 9.03
C THR A 107 1.53 36.32 8.31
N ALA A 108 2.37 37.36 8.22
CA ALA A 108 3.67 37.27 7.57
C ALA A 108 4.58 36.28 8.33
N ILE A 109 5.02 35.24 7.64
CA ILE A 109 6.03 34.31 8.13
C ILE A 109 7.39 35.01 8.02
N PRO A 110 8.17 35.15 9.12
CA PRO A 110 9.49 35.75 9.04
C PRO A 110 10.43 34.89 8.19
N GLU A 111 11.17 35.53 7.28
CA GLU A 111 12.21 34.86 6.50
C GLU A 111 13.32 34.30 7.42
N PRO A 112 13.84 33.09 7.14
CA PRO A 112 14.90 32.50 7.94
C PRO A 112 16.19 33.31 7.78
N THR A 113 16.66 33.89 8.88
CA THR A 113 17.99 34.52 8.96
C THR A 113 19.08 33.46 8.85
N ALA A 114 19.91 33.57 7.81
CA ALA A 114 21.08 32.72 7.61
C ALA A 114 22.00 32.76 8.85
N THR A 115 22.21 31.61 9.46
CA THR A 115 23.15 31.45 10.58
C THR A 115 24.52 31.15 9.98
N LEU A 116 25.50 32.04 10.19
CA LEU A 116 26.85 31.85 9.68
C LEU A 116 27.54 30.71 10.44
N GLU A 117 27.99 29.71 9.71
CA GLU A 117 28.78 28.59 10.20
C GLU A 117 30.18 29.09 10.65
N PRO A 118 30.70 28.66 11.81
CA PRO A 118 32.00 29.13 12.30
C PRO A 118 33.15 28.56 11.48
N GLU A 119 34.07 29.44 11.04
CA GLU A 119 35.30 29.04 10.34
C GLU A 119 36.21 28.19 11.23
N PRO A 120 36.80 27.08 10.72
CA PRO A 120 37.71 26.26 11.48
C PRO A 120 39.06 26.97 11.69
N THR A 121 39.47 27.09 12.96
CA THR A 121 40.80 27.56 13.34
C THR A 121 41.86 26.48 13.03
N ALA A 122 42.78 26.81 12.12
CA ALA A 122 43.89 25.94 11.76
C ALA A 122 44.85 25.73 12.94
N THR A 123 45.09 24.47 13.28
CA THR A 123 46.12 24.06 14.25
C THR A 123 47.45 23.94 13.50
N LEU A 124 48.50 24.61 13.98
CA LEU A 124 49.82 24.59 13.35
C LEU A 124 50.55 23.25 13.59
N GLU A 125 50.88 22.54 12.52
CA GLU A 125 51.75 21.36 12.54
C GLU A 125 53.25 21.73 12.65
N PRO A 126 54.09 20.86 13.25
CA PRO A 126 55.51 21.13 13.48
C PRO A 126 56.34 21.15 12.20
N THR A 127 57.31 22.07 12.16
CA THR A 127 58.25 22.30 11.07
C THR A 127 59.21 21.13 10.84
N ALA A 128 59.03 20.43 9.72
CA ALA A 128 60.02 19.50 9.19
C ALA A 128 61.21 20.26 8.58
N THR A 129 62.42 19.77 8.85
CA THR A 129 63.68 20.32 8.33
C THR A 129 63.85 19.92 6.87
N LEU A 130 64.08 20.89 5.98
CA LEU A 130 64.19 20.67 4.53
C LEU A 130 65.58 20.11 4.15
N GLU A 131 65.62 18.94 3.51
CA GLU A 131 66.73 18.53 2.65
C GLU A 131 66.60 19.21 1.26
N PRO A 132 67.71 19.46 0.55
CA PRO A 132 67.66 20.12 -0.76
C PRO A 132 67.02 19.23 -1.82
N THR A 133 65.88 19.68 -2.36
CA THR A 133 65.18 19.09 -3.50
C THR A 133 66.02 19.26 -4.79
N PRO A 134 66.25 18.20 -5.59
CA PRO A 134 66.87 18.32 -6.91
C PRO A 134 65.97 19.11 -7.89
N GLU A 135 66.58 19.92 -8.75
CA GLU A 135 65.88 20.66 -9.81
C GLU A 135 65.13 19.70 -10.75
N PRO A 136 63.83 19.96 -11.04
CA PRO A 136 63.07 19.13 -11.98
C PRO A 136 63.61 19.34 -13.39
N THR A 137 63.93 18.22 -14.05
CA THR A 137 64.22 18.22 -15.49
C THR A 137 62.89 18.28 -16.23
N GLU A 138 62.70 19.29 -17.08
CA GLU A 138 61.48 19.45 -17.88
C GLU A 138 61.25 18.22 -18.76
N THR A 139 60.17 17.50 -18.46
CA THR A 139 59.68 16.41 -19.31
C THR A 139 58.62 17.01 -20.22
N PRO A 140 58.68 16.81 -21.55
CA PRO A 140 57.71 17.41 -22.47
C PRO A 140 56.29 16.94 -22.14
N GLU A 141 55.38 17.90 -22.05
CA GLU A 141 53.96 17.69 -21.79
C GLU A 141 53.35 16.90 -22.97
N PRO A 142 52.67 15.76 -22.73
CA PRO A 142 52.01 15.02 -23.80
C PRO A 142 50.86 15.86 -24.38
N GLU A 143 50.84 16.01 -25.71
CA GLU A 143 49.71 16.63 -26.39
C GLU A 143 48.42 15.86 -26.09
N PRO A 144 47.30 16.55 -25.79
CA PRO A 144 46.03 15.89 -25.53
C PRO A 144 45.54 15.18 -26.80
N SER A 145 45.60 13.84 -26.78
CA SER A 145 44.92 13.03 -27.77
C SER A 145 43.42 13.19 -27.56
N ALA A 146 42.72 13.74 -28.56
CA ALA A 146 41.27 13.78 -28.58
C ALA A 146 40.72 12.35 -28.44
N THR A 147 40.13 12.06 -27.28
CA THR A 147 39.36 10.83 -27.10
C THR A 147 38.04 11.07 -27.84
N PRO A 148 37.65 10.21 -28.81
CA PRO A 148 36.39 10.39 -29.51
C PRO A 148 35.25 10.40 -28.48
N GLU A 149 34.41 11.42 -28.56
CA GLU A 149 33.16 11.50 -27.81
C GLU A 149 32.30 10.29 -28.21
N PRO A 150 31.79 9.50 -27.25
CA PRO A 150 30.95 8.35 -27.59
C PRO A 150 29.73 8.87 -28.34
N GLU A 151 29.49 8.33 -29.54
CA GLU A 151 28.25 8.60 -30.26
C GLU A 151 27.07 8.16 -29.38
N PRO A 152 26.00 8.97 -29.27
CA PRO A 152 24.82 8.60 -28.50
C PRO A 152 24.27 7.31 -29.09
N THR A 153 24.36 6.23 -28.31
CA THR A 153 23.70 4.99 -28.65
C THR A 153 22.21 5.27 -28.48
N ALA A 154 21.43 5.14 -29.55
CA ALA A 154 19.98 5.27 -29.46
C ALA A 154 19.49 4.23 -28.45
N THR A 155 18.95 4.69 -27.33
CA THR A 155 18.14 3.85 -26.44
C THR A 155 16.98 3.36 -27.29
N PRO A 156 16.74 2.04 -27.40
CA PRO A 156 15.58 1.54 -28.12
C PRO A 156 14.32 2.16 -27.48
N GLU A 157 13.44 2.67 -28.33
CA GLU A 157 12.09 3.05 -27.94
C GLU A 157 11.39 1.78 -27.42
N PRO A 158 10.76 1.80 -26.23
CA PRO A 158 10.06 0.63 -25.71
C PRO A 158 9.01 0.19 -26.74
N GLU A 159 8.94 -1.11 -27.03
CA GLU A 159 7.87 -1.64 -27.88
C GLU A 159 6.55 -1.48 -27.12
N PRO A 160 5.50 -0.92 -27.77
CA PRO A 160 4.19 -0.79 -27.13
C PRO A 160 3.63 -2.17 -26.83
N ILE A 161 3.16 -2.34 -25.59
CA ILE A 161 2.36 -3.48 -25.19
C ILE A 161 0.90 -3.15 -25.51
N THR A 162 0.19 -4.08 -26.14
CA THR A 162 -1.23 -3.97 -26.45
C THR A 162 -1.81 -5.35 -26.32
N GLY A 163 -3.01 -5.47 -25.75
CA GLY A 163 -3.65 -6.76 -25.55
C GLY A 163 -4.88 -6.63 -24.66
N GLU A 164 -5.66 -7.70 -24.61
CA GLU A 164 -6.81 -7.85 -23.74
C GLU A 164 -6.73 -9.25 -23.15
N MET A 165 -6.88 -9.36 -21.83
CA MET A 165 -6.83 -10.63 -21.12
C MET A 165 -7.84 -10.65 -20.00
N ARG A 166 -8.75 -11.61 -20.07
CA ARG A 166 -9.69 -11.92 -19.00
C ARG A 166 -9.39 -13.28 -18.39
N VAL A 167 -9.28 -13.33 -17.07
CA VAL A 167 -9.20 -14.56 -16.29
C VAL A 167 -10.49 -14.67 -15.46
N ASP A 168 -11.33 -15.64 -15.81
CA ASP A 168 -12.52 -15.98 -15.02
C ASP A 168 -12.13 -16.86 -13.84
N ASP A 169 -12.69 -16.56 -12.68
CA ASP A 169 -12.89 -17.52 -11.60
C ASP A 169 -14.29 -18.13 -11.68
N ARG A 170 -14.35 -19.46 -11.69
CA ARG A 170 -15.60 -20.21 -11.75
C ARG A 170 -15.91 -20.90 -10.43
N GLU A 171 -14.95 -20.95 -9.54
CA GLU A 171 -15.06 -21.51 -8.22
C GLU A 171 -15.56 -20.34 -7.37
N ASN A 172 -16.88 -20.21 -7.24
CA ASN A 172 -17.53 -19.13 -6.49
C ASN A 172 -17.25 -19.31 -4.99
N ASP A 173 -15.98 -19.21 -4.60
CA ASP A 173 -15.47 -19.48 -3.29
C ASP A 173 -14.74 -18.27 -2.71
N VAL A 174 -14.64 -18.31 -1.39
CA VAL A 174 -14.12 -17.23 -0.58
C VAL A 174 -13.51 -17.94 0.61
N PHE A 175 -12.34 -17.48 1.05
CA PHE A 175 -11.66 -18.06 2.19
C PHE A 175 -11.29 -16.98 3.20
N THR A 176 -11.22 -17.39 4.46
CA THR A 176 -10.49 -16.66 5.49
C THR A 176 -8.98 -16.83 5.28
N PRO A 177 -8.13 -15.98 5.90
CA PRO A 177 -6.67 -16.13 5.83
C PRO A 177 -6.11 -17.48 6.33
N ASP A 178 -6.86 -18.24 7.14
CA ASP A 178 -6.52 -19.60 7.56
C ASP A 178 -7.09 -20.70 6.64
N GLY A 179 -7.60 -20.34 5.47
CA GLY A 179 -8.09 -21.25 4.43
C GLY A 179 -9.42 -21.92 4.79
N GLN A 180 -10.28 -21.26 5.58
CA GLN A 180 -11.61 -21.78 5.89
C GLN A 180 -12.66 -21.08 5.03
N GLN A 181 -13.62 -21.84 4.52
CA GLN A 181 -14.78 -21.24 3.86
C GLN A 181 -15.69 -20.54 4.88
N PRO A 182 -16.27 -19.38 4.52
CA PRO A 182 -17.23 -18.70 5.38
C PRO A 182 -18.50 -19.54 5.54
N PRO A 183 -19.24 -19.36 6.66
CA PRO A 183 -20.49 -20.09 6.91
C PRO A 183 -21.64 -19.69 5.96
N ALA A 184 -21.49 -18.59 5.21
CA ALA A 184 -22.41 -18.09 4.20
C ALA A 184 -21.61 -17.43 3.06
N PRO A 185 -22.16 -17.34 1.84
CA PRO A 185 -21.51 -16.62 0.74
C PRO A 185 -21.26 -15.15 1.08
N ILE A 186 -20.13 -14.62 0.60
CA ILE A 186 -19.75 -13.22 0.76
C ILE A 186 -19.44 -12.66 -0.63
N PRO A 187 -20.47 -12.27 -1.41
CA PRO A 187 -20.30 -11.99 -2.82
C PRO A 187 -19.34 -10.83 -3.14
N LEU A 188 -19.20 -9.85 -2.24
CA LEU A 188 -18.24 -8.76 -2.42
C LEU A 188 -16.77 -9.17 -2.21
N ALA A 189 -16.53 -10.31 -1.55
CA ALA A 189 -15.19 -10.87 -1.41
C ALA A 189 -14.86 -11.86 -2.53
N ASP A 190 -15.85 -12.33 -3.27
CA ASP A 190 -15.77 -13.31 -4.34
C ASP A 190 -15.38 -12.60 -5.64
N LEU A 191 -14.24 -12.97 -6.23
CA LEU A 191 -13.66 -12.31 -7.40
C LEU A 191 -13.88 -13.15 -8.65
N ARG A 192 -15.03 -12.99 -9.29
CA ARG A 192 -15.45 -13.79 -10.45
C ARG A 192 -14.57 -13.67 -11.67
N ALA A 193 -13.92 -12.54 -11.85
CA ALA A 193 -12.96 -12.36 -12.92
C ALA A 193 -12.10 -11.14 -12.67
N VAL A 194 -10.97 -11.13 -13.35
CA VAL A 194 -10.17 -9.94 -13.56
C VAL A 194 -9.82 -9.83 -15.03
N GLU A 195 -9.96 -8.62 -15.55
CA GLU A 195 -9.67 -8.29 -16.93
C GLU A 195 -8.67 -7.15 -16.98
N LEU A 196 -7.61 -7.36 -17.76
CA LEU A 196 -6.62 -6.35 -18.08
C LEU A 196 -6.75 -6.04 -19.56
N GLU A 197 -6.79 -4.76 -19.88
CA GLU A 197 -6.73 -4.28 -21.25
C GLU A 197 -5.67 -3.19 -21.33
N ILE A 198 -4.81 -3.29 -22.34
CA ILE A 198 -3.85 -2.23 -22.64
C ILE A 198 -4.15 -1.72 -24.02
N ASP A 199 -4.61 -0.48 -24.09
CA ASP A 199 -4.82 0.29 -25.30
C ASP A 199 -3.90 1.50 -25.32
N ASP A 200 -3.29 1.79 -26.48
CA ASP A 200 -2.42 2.94 -26.77
C ASP A 200 -1.53 3.46 -25.59
N ASP A 201 -2.12 4.24 -24.67
CA ASP A 201 -1.45 4.95 -23.57
C ASP A 201 -1.92 4.54 -22.15
N ASP A 202 -2.90 3.64 -21.99
CA ASP A 202 -3.52 3.31 -20.68
C ASP A 202 -3.54 1.79 -20.41
N LEU A 203 -3.42 1.42 -19.13
CA LEU A 203 -3.76 0.10 -18.60
C LEU A 203 -5.11 0.20 -17.91
N GLN A 204 -6.12 -0.46 -18.47
CA GLN A 204 -7.43 -0.65 -17.86
C GLN A 204 -7.43 -1.96 -17.06
N VAL A 205 -7.87 -1.88 -15.81
CA VAL A 205 -8.03 -3.04 -14.92
C VAL A 205 -9.47 -3.10 -14.46
N ARG A 206 -10.16 -4.19 -14.75
CA ARG A 206 -11.55 -4.42 -14.36
C ARG A 206 -11.65 -5.62 -13.42
N PHE A 207 -12.14 -5.40 -12.21
CA PHE A 207 -12.44 -6.45 -11.24
C PHE A 207 -13.95 -6.73 -11.23
N PHE A 208 -14.33 -8.01 -11.25
CA PHE A 208 -15.73 -8.41 -11.28
C PHE A 208 -16.08 -9.14 -9.97
N ALA A 209 -16.95 -8.54 -9.16
CA ALA A 209 -17.42 -9.11 -7.91
C ALA A 209 -18.50 -10.20 -8.12
N GLY A 210 -18.79 -10.96 -7.06
CA GLY A 210 -19.85 -11.98 -7.07
C GLY A 210 -21.28 -11.44 -7.10
N ASP A 211 -21.48 -10.15 -6.82
CA ASP A 211 -22.77 -9.45 -6.81
C ASP A 211 -22.53 -7.94 -6.99
N ASP A 212 -23.60 -7.17 -7.14
CA ASP A 212 -23.53 -5.72 -7.32
C ASP A 212 -22.73 -5.05 -6.18
N ILE A 213 -21.75 -4.23 -6.55
CA ILE A 213 -20.95 -3.41 -5.63
C ILE A 213 -21.84 -2.25 -5.15
N PRO A 214 -22.10 -2.14 -3.83
CA PRO A 214 -23.00 -1.11 -3.34
C PRO A 214 -22.36 0.29 -3.42
N GLU A 215 -23.15 1.30 -3.79
CA GLU A 215 -22.74 2.71 -3.77
C GLU A 215 -22.26 3.18 -2.38
N ASN A 216 -22.67 2.50 -1.30
CA ASN A 216 -22.28 2.80 0.06
C ASN A 216 -22.21 1.55 0.93
N LEU A 217 -21.03 1.22 1.42
CA LEU A 217 -20.80 0.12 2.36
C LEU A 217 -21.34 0.42 3.76
N ASP A 218 -21.71 -0.64 4.46
CA ASP A 218 -22.02 -0.57 5.88
C ASP A 218 -20.82 -0.04 6.69
N ALA A 219 -21.10 0.69 7.77
CA ALA A 219 -20.06 1.29 8.59
C ALA A 219 -19.11 0.24 9.19
N GLY A 220 -17.80 0.43 8.96
CA GLY A 220 -16.76 -0.49 9.40
C GLY A 220 -16.53 -1.68 8.47
N VAL A 221 -17.22 -1.74 7.33
CA VAL A 221 -16.90 -2.67 6.24
C VAL A 221 -15.98 -1.98 5.24
N ILE A 222 -14.91 -2.66 4.87
CA ILE A 222 -13.92 -2.19 3.89
C ILE A 222 -13.73 -3.29 2.86
N VAL A 223 -13.79 -2.94 1.57
CA VAL A 223 -13.44 -3.86 0.48
C VAL A 223 -12.21 -3.32 -0.23
N THR A 224 -11.22 -4.18 -0.48
CA THR A 224 -10.00 -3.83 -1.19
C THR A 224 -9.75 -4.84 -2.31
N TRP A 225 -9.60 -4.33 -3.53
CA TRP A 225 -9.11 -5.08 -4.68
C TRP A 225 -7.65 -4.74 -4.90
N THR A 226 -6.82 -5.73 -5.17
CA THR A 226 -5.40 -5.53 -5.42
C THR A 226 -4.94 -6.32 -6.63
N LEU A 227 -4.28 -5.64 -7.57
CA LEU A 227 -3.51 -6.22 -8.66
C LEU A 227 -2.02 -6.14 -8.34
N VAL A 228 -1.32 -7.26 -8.48
CA VAL A 228 0.13 -7.35 -8.32
C VAL A 228 0.74 -7.70 -9.67
N ILE A 229 1.75 -6.94 -10.07
CA ILE A 229 2.42 -7.07 -11.37
C ILE A 229 3.88 -7.41 -11.17
N TRP A 230 4.34 -8.45 -11.87
CA TRP A 230 5.73 -8.89 -11.93
C TRP A 230 6.31 -8.79 -13.33
N ILE A 231 7.57 -8.41 -13.41
CA ILE A 231 8.38 -8.57 -14.62
C ILE A 231 9.48 -9.57 -14.32
N GLU A 232 9.54 -10.61 -15.14
CA GLU A 232 10.32 -11.83 -14.87
C GLU A 232 9.89 -12.49 -13.56
N ASP A 233 10.52 -12.15 -12.43
CA ASP A 233 10.19 -12.66 -11.09
C ASP A 233 10.22 -11.54 -10.02
N GLN A 234 10.27 -10.27 -10.44
CA GLN A 234 10.34 -9.13 -9.54
C GLN A 234 8.99 -8.41 -9.50
N GLU A 235 8.45 -8.20 -8.30
CA GLU A 235 7.25 -7.38 -8.10
C GLU A 235 7.61 -5.93 -8.42
N ILE A 236 6.87 -5.33 -9.37
CA ILE A 236 7.12 -3.98 -9.84
C ILE A 236 6.04 -3.03 -9.33
N TYR A 237 4.77 -3.42 -9.50
CA TYR A 237 3.64 -2.59 -9.11
C TYR A 237 2.66 -3.37 -8.26
N ARG A 238 2.10 -2.67 -7.26
CA ARG A 238 0.92 -3.09 -6.51
C ARG A 238 -0.12 -1.99 -6.61
N ILE A 239 -1.22 -2.30 -7.27
CA ILE A 239 -2.34 -1.39 -7.51
C ILE A 239 -3.47 -1.86 -6.61
N SER A 240 -3.97 -0.99 -5.75
CA SER A 240 -5.06 -1.28 -4.83
C SER A 240 -6.17 -0.25 -4.97
N ALA A 241 -7.41 -0.72 -5.08
CA ALA A 241 -8.60 0.09 -4.96
C ALA A 241 -9.34 -0.29 -3.68
N THR A 242 -9.64 0.69 -2.83
CA THR A 242 -10.31 0.47 -1.54
C THR A 242 -11.61 1.25 -1.48
N LEU A 243 -12.72 0.53 -1.28
CA LEU A 243 -14.04 1.08 -1.00
C LEU A 243 -14.27 1.09 0.52
N GLU A 244 -14.50 2.28 1.08
CA GLU A 244 -14.90 2.49 2.47
C GLU A 244 -16.08 3.47 2.53
N GLY A 245 -17.22 3.02 3.04
CA GLY A 245 -18.47 3.77 2.92
C GLY A 245 -18.81 3.99 1.45
N ASN A 246 -18.85 5.25 1.02
CA ASN A 246 -19.12 5.65 -0.37
C ASN A 246 -17.90 6.24 -1.08
N GLN A 247 -16.70 6.04 -0.54
CA GLN A 247 -15.47 6.55 -1.12
C GLN A 247 -14.63 5.39 -1.63
N THR A 248 -14.29 5.45 -2.92
CA THR A 248 -13.29 4.58 -3.52
C THR A 248 -11.98 5.35 -3.59
N THR A 249 -10.89 4.74 -3.12
CA THR A 249 -9.55 5.33 -3.18
C THR A 249 -8.63 4.42 -3.98
N LEU A 250 -7.78 5.01 -4.83
CA LEU A 250 -6.77 4.30 -5.61
C LEU A 250 -5.39 4.54 -5.01
N GLY A 251 -4.66 3.46 -4.76
CA GLY A 251 -3.25 3.46 -4.37
C GLY A 251 -2.44 2.65 -5.36
N VAL A 252 -1.33 3.20 -5.85
CA VAL A 252 -0.39 2.48 -6.72
C VAL A 252 0.99 2.61 -6.14
N LEU A 253 1.62 1.49 -5.82
CA LEU A 253 2.96 1.42 -5.24
C LEU A 253 3.94 0.90 -6.29
N ASP A 254 4.98 1.68 -6.60
CA ASP A 254 6.21 1.14 -7.20
C ASP A 254 7.00 0.45 -6.10
N VAL A 255 7.07 -0.88 -6.18
CA VAL A 255 7.59 -1.72 -5.10
C VAL A 255 9.10 -1.63 -4.98
N GLU A 256 9.81 -1.33 -6.07
CA GLU A 256 11.26 -1.18 -6.03
C GLU A 256 11.67 0.16 -5.41
N THR A 257 11.00 1.24 -5.80
CA THR A 257 11.32 2.58 -5.29
C THR A 257 10.66 2.86 -3.93
N GLY A 258 9.56 2.17 -3.63
CA GLY A 258 8.69 2.44 -2.48
C GLY A 258 7.84 3.71 -2.65
N GLU A 259 7.71 4.22 -3.87
CA GLU A 259 6.95 5.43 -4.19
C GLU A 259 5.47 5.12 -4.39
N GLU A 260 4.60 5.87 -3.70
CA GLU A 260 3.17 5.90 -4.02
C GLU A 260 2.95 6.85 -5.20
N LEU A 261 2.51 6.28 -6.31
CA LEU A 261 2.21 7.00 -7.54
C LEU A 261 0.80 7.61 -7.44
N ALA A 262 0.70 8.89 -7.79
CA ALA A 262 -0.56 9.61 -7.79
C ALA A 262 -1.23 9.54 -9.17
N PHE A 263 -2.48 9.08 -9.20
CA PHE A 263 -3.29 8.98 -10.41
C PHE A 263 -4.40 10.03 -10.42
N PRO A 264 -4.77 10.55 -11.60
CA PRO A 264 -5.70 11.68 -11.71
C PRO A 264 -7.17 11.30 -11.59
N ALA A 265 -7.50 10.01 -11.70
CA ALA A 265 -8.88 9.50 -11.70
C ALA A 265 -9.10 8.53 -10.53
N ASP A 266 -10.27 8.63 -9.92
CA ASP A 266 -10.76 7.64 -8.97
C ASP A 266 -11.31 6.43 -9.75
N PRO A 267 -11.29 5.21 -9.18
CA PRO A 267 -11.90 4.05 -9.81
C PRO A 267 -13.40 4.23 -10.00
N ASP A 268 -13.93 3.72 -11.11
CA ASP A 268 -15.36 3.75 -11.41
C ASP A 268 -16.01 2.44 -10.98
N VAL A 269 -17.24 2.51 -10.49
CA VAL A 269 -18.02 1.35 -10.04
C VAL A 269 -19.33 1.32 -10.80
N ASP A 270 -19.58 0.24 -11.55
CA ASP A 270 -20.82 0.00 -12.27
C ASP A 270 -21.30 -1.44 -12.03
N ASP A 271 -22.46 -1.58 -11.39
CA ASP A 271 -23.02 -2.87 -10.97
C ASP A 271 -21.98 -3.77 -10.26
N GLU A 272 -21.62 -4.92 -10.84
CA GLU A 272 -20.65 -5.89 -10.29
C GLU A 272 -19.18 -5.57 -10.65
N GLU A 273 -18.93 -4.47 -11.37
CA GLU A 273 -17.64 -4.12 -11.95
C GLU A 273 -16.99 -2.91 -11.26
N LEU A 274 -15.69 -3.04 -10.99
CA LEU A 274 -14.81 -1.95 -10.58
C LEU A 274 -13.74 -1.76 -11.66
N GLU A 275 -13.72 -0.58 -12.27
CA GLU A 275 -12.80 -0.20 -13.34
C GLU A 275 -11.74 0.79 -12.85
N ILE A 276 -10.48 0.56 -13.22
CA ILE A 276 -9.34 1.41 -12.93
C ILE A 276 -8.60 1.71 -14.23
N GLU A 277 -8.51 3.00 -14.59
CA GLU A 277 -7.71 3.47 -15.72
C GLU A 277 -6.36 4.03 -15.23
N LEU A 278 -5.25 3.48 -15.74
CA LEU A 278 -3.89 3.85 -15.34
C LEU A 278 -3.06 4.28 -16.55
N PRO A 279 -2.68 5.56 -16.65
CA PRO A 279 -1.78 6.02 -17.69
C PRO A 279 -0.42 5.30 -17.65
N LEU A 280 -0.05 4.64 -18.75
CA LEU A 280 1.19 3.87 -18.88
C LEU A 280 2.44 4.74 -18.72
N ASN A 281 2.34 6.04 -19.00
CA ASN A 281 3.43 6.99 -18.78
C ASN A 281 3.78 7.18 -17.29
N LEU A 282 2.89 6.80 -16.37
CA LEU A 282 3.15 6.74 -14.94
C LEU A 282 3.65 5.35 -14.50
N LEU A 283 3.39 4.33 -15.33
CA LEU A 283 3.88 2.95 -15.16
C LEU A 283 5.09 2.69 -16.06
N GLU A 284 6.10 3.58 -16.02
CA GLU A 284 7.24 3.61 -16.95
C GLU A 284 8.01 2.27 -17.09
N ARG A 285 7.87 1.40 -16.10
CA ARG A 285 8.55 0.12 -16.03
C ARG A 285 7.74 -1.03 -16.61
N LEU A 286 6.45 -0.83 -16.89
CA LEU A 286 5.57 -1.81 -17.49
C LEU A 286 5.91 -1.94 -18.99
N VAL A 287 7.02 -2.60 -19.28
CA VAL A 287 7.54 -2.79 -20.65
C VAL A 287 7.55 -4.27 -21.00
N GLY A 288 6.94 -4.62 -22.12
CA GLY A 288 6.84 -6.00 -22.60
C GLY A 288 5.94 -6.90 -21.73
N PRO A 289 6.03 -8.22 -21.93
CA PRO A 289 5.25 -9.19 -21.17
C PRO A 289 5.48 -9.07 -19.66
N PHE A 290 4.40 -9.11 -18.90
CA PHE A 290 4.44 -9.15 -17.44
C PHE A 290 3.53 -10.24 -16.90
N ALA A 291 3.86 -10.79 -15.74
CA ALA A 291 2.95 -11.67 -15.01
C ALA A 291 2.10 -10.84 -14.05
N TRP A 292 0.87 -11.27 -13.80
CA TRP A 292 -0.01 -10.59 -12.86
C TRP A 292 -0.91 -11.57 -12.11
N ALA A 293 -1.31 -11.17 -10.92
CA ALA A 293 -2.33 -11.83 -10.12
C ALA A 293 -3.09 -10.77 -9.33
N ALA A 294 -4.30 -11.10 -8.96
CA ALA A 294 -5.22 -10.22 -8.30
C ALA A 294 -5.81 -10.88 -7.05
N MET A 295 -6.35 -10.05 -6.18
CA MET A 295 -7.12 -10.49 -5.03
C MET A 295 -8.18 -9.46 -4.67
N SER A 296 -9.24 -9.95 -4.06
CA SER A 296 -10.22 -9.16 -3.31
C SER A 296 -10.09 -9.50 -1.83
N MET A 297 -10.32 -8.51 -0.98
CA MET A 297 -10.38 -8.69 0.46
C MET A 297 -11.51 -7.84 1.02
N ILE A 298 -12.34 -8.42 1.87
CA ILE A 298 -13.29 -7.69 2.69
C ILE A 298 -12.91 -7.82 4.16
N GLU A 299 -12.85 -6.68 4.86
CA GLU A 299 -12.85 -6.63 6.32
C GLU A 299 -14.27 -6.26 6.77
N THR A 300 -14.89 -7.12 7.58
CA THR A 300 -16.22 -6.87 8.14
C THR A 300 -16.16 -5.97 9.37
N ALA A 301 -17.30 -5.38 9.76
CA ALA A 301 -17.38 -4.49 10.93
C ALA A 301 -16.94 -5.11 12.27
N ASP A 302 -16.92 -6.44 12.37
CA ASP A 302 -16.41 -7.19 13.52
C ASP A 302 -14.94 -7.65 13.36
N GLY A 303 -14.27 -7.22 12.29
CA GLY A 303 -12.85 -7.46 12.01
C GLY A 303 -12.55 -8.83 11.44
N GLN A 304 -13.54 -9.52 10.85
CA GLN A 304 -13.27 -10.75 10.10
C GLN A 304 -12.79 -10.39 8.70
N ILE A 305 -11.81 -11.16 8.21
CA ILE A 305 -11.25 -10.98 6.88
C ILE A 305 -11.65 -12.17 6.02
N PHE A 306 -12.13 -11.87 4.83
CA PHE A 306 -12.40 -12.85 3.79
C PHE A 306 -11.84 -12.34 2.48
N GLY A 307 -11.41 -13.24 1.61
CA GLY A 307 -10.89 -12.85 0.32
C GLY A 307 -10.83 -14.01 -0.65
N ASP A 308 -10.43 -13.63 -1.85
CA ASP A 308 -10.33 -14.50 -3.00
C ASP A 308 -9.16 -14.05 -3.90
N ASN A 309 -8.61 -14.94 -4.73
CA ASN A 309 -7.46 -14.70 -5.59
C ASN A 309 -7.77 -15.09 -7.04
N VAL A 310 -7.33 -14.25 -7.99
CA VAL A 310 -7.37 -14.57 -9.42
C VAL A 310 -5.96 -14.49 -10.01
N PRO A 311 -5.47 -15.49 -10.76
CA PRO A 311 -6.12 -16.78 -10.98
C PRO A 311 -6.17 -17.60 -9.68
N ASP A 312 -7.19 -18.43 -9.58
CA ASP A 312 -7.43 -19.27 -8.41
C ASP A 312 -6.20 -20.13 -8.07
N ALA A 313 -5.82 -20.10 -6.79
CA ALA A 313 -4.72 -20.85 -6.21
C ALA A 313 -5.16 -22.20 -5.59
N GLY A 314 -6.39 -22.63 -5.83
CA GLY A 314 -7.07 -23.74 -5.16
C GLY A 314 -7.80 -23.27 -3.90
N ASP A 315 -8.13 -24.19 -2.98
CA ASP A 315 -8.98 -23.94 -1.81
C ASP A 315 -8.40 -22.97 -0.72
N THR A 316 -7.58 -21.98 -1.06
CA THR A 316 -6.92 -21.07 -0.13
C THR A 316 -6.74 -19.64 -0.67
N PHE A 317 -7.14 -18.67 0.15
CA PHE A 317 -6.80 -17.25 -0.02
C PHE A 317 -5.38 -16.92 0.46
N THR A 318 -4.69 -16.03 -0.25
CA THR A 318 -3.37 -15.49 0.05
C THR A 318 -3.35 -13.96 -0.06
N GLU A 319 -2.90 -13.29 1.00
CA GLU A 319 -2.78 -11.82 1.06
C GLU A 319 -1.64 -11.28 0.18
N THR A 320 -0.74 -12.16 -0.26
CA THR A 320 0.41 -11.84 -1.11
C THR A 320 0.52 -12.93 -2.17
N PRO A 321 -0.20 -12.81 -3.30
CA PRO A 321 -0.02 -13.74 -4.40
C PRO A 321 1.44 -13.67 -4.86
N GLU A 322 1.97 -14.80 -5.29
CA GLU A 322 3.35 -15.00 -5.73
C GLU A 322 3.39 -15.03 -7.28
N PRO A 323 4.52 -14.69 -7.91
CA PRO A 323 4.64 -14.67 -9.37
C PRO A 323 4.30 -16.01 -10.03
N SER A 324 4.53 -17.14 -9.35
CA SER A 324 4.18 -18.46 -9.85
C SER A 324 2.67 -18.73 -9.95
N GLN A 325 1.86 -17.94 -9.24
CA GLN A 325 0.40 -17.95 -9.36
C GLN A 325 -0.04 -17.04 -10.50
N GLY A 326 0.79 -16.12 -10.98
CA GLY A 326 0.37 -15.13 -11.97
C GLY A 326 0.14 -15.69 -13.38
N VAL A 327 -0.72 -15.01 -14.13
CA VAL A 327 -0.89 -15.20 -15.57
C VAL A 327 0.00 -14.21 -16.31
N VAL A 328 0.69 -14.68 -17.35
CA VAL A 328 1.51 -13.80 -18.19
C VAL A 328 0.60 -13.10 -19.19
N PHE A 329 0.67 -11.77 -19.25
CA PHE A 329 0.00 -10.90 -20.21
C PHE A 329 0.94 -10.54 -21.37
N PRO A 330 0.81 -11.19 -22.54
CA PRO A 330 1.39 -10.64 -23.79
C PRO A 330 0.72 -11.12 -25.11
N GLU A 331 -0.61 -11.31 -25.18
CA GLU A 331 -1.28 -11.69 -26.45
C GLU A 331 -2.00 -10.53 -27.14
#